data_AF-A0A3Z4X6H3-F1
#
_entry.id   AF-A0A3Z4X6H3-F1
#
_cell.length_a   1.000
_cell.length_b   1.000
_cell.length_c   1.000
_cell.angle_alpha   90.00
_cell.angle_beta   90.00
_cell.angle_gamma   90.00
#
_symmetry.space_group_name_H-M   'P 1'
#
loop_
_entity.id
_entity.type
_entity.pdbx_description
1 polymer ?
#
loop_
_entity_poly.entity_id
_entity_poly.type
_entity_poly.pdbx_seq_one_letter_code
_entity_poly.pdbx_strand_id
1 'polypeptide(L)'
;MKAIHTFRMTGQTVLDIDAYEAANFTKPTKLWDRLVKVLPQSGEVQLDFVMASTLDKTVAVIYTADGVQSKKDLAIEDKGGLGYHLFLHCVTTAPISAALAGQYGFANAYFLAQKLAVNVIPGDVTTYPEYVQRILPEHFAADDYDFNVFRFALIGESRDPEYTVGLRACLRHSVISSDEGMSNNVNEVFPMMQVGPYITFNSYIPFPAQILPPQNDNSVLPIADKYSLRASEAVEVINDRRFTLSVTSGISEPEVAVSQSLDLM
;
A
#
# COMPACT_ATOMS: atom_id res chain seq x y z
N MET A 1 -1.95 25.82 -9.46
CA MET A 1 -2.90 25.44 -8.39
C MET A 1 -2.85 23.92 -8.31
N LYS A 2 -2.47 23.32 -7.18
CA LYS A 2 -2.44 21.84 -7.06
C LYS A 2 -3.85 21.29 -7.28
N ALA A 3 -3.99 20.20 -8.04
CA ALA A 3 -5.28 19.57 -8.26
C ALA A 3 -5.84 19.06 -6.94
N ILE A 4 -7.14 19.31 -6.69
CA ILE A 4 -7.83 18.76 -5.53
C ILE A 4 -8.19 17.32 -5.86
N HIS A 5 -7.57 16.38 -5.16
CA HIS A 5 -7.91 14.97 -5.29
C HIS A 5 -8.88 14.60 -4.18
N THR A 6 -10.01 14.03 -4.57
CA THR A 6 -11.01 13.48 -3.65
C THR A 6 -10.89 11.97 -3.66
N PHE A 7 -10.65 11.40 -2.48
CA PHE A 7 -10.57 9.96 -2.26
C PHE A 7 -11.86 9.46 -1.65
N ARG A 8 -12.35 8.33 -2.18
CA ARG A 8 -13.56 7.67 -1.70
C ARG A 8 -13.21 6.27 -1.24
N MET A 9 -13.57 5.97 -0.01
CA MET A 9 -13.47 4.64 0.58
C MET A 9 -14.87 4.06 0.73
N THR A 10 -15.10 2.88 0.17
CA THR A 10 -16.40 2.20 0.25
C THR A 10 -16.57 1.52 1.60
N GLY A 11 -17.81 1.20 1.97
CA GLY A 11 -18.09 0.37 3.14
C GLY A 11 -17.39 -1.00 3.08
N GLN A 12 -17.27 -1.59 1.89
CA GLN A 12 -16.55 -2.87 1.71
C GLN A 12 -15.08 -2.72 2.09
N THR A 13 -14.39 -1.66 1.65
CA THR A 13 -12.99 -1.43 2.04
C THR A 13 -12.85 -1.27 3.56
N VAL A 14 -13.80 -0.63 4.24
CA VAL A 14 -13.80 -0.55 5.71
C VAL A 14 -13.92 -1.93 6.36
N LEU A 15 -14.78 -2.79 5.82
CA LEU A 15 -14.95 -4.17 6.30
C LEU A 15 -13.70 -5.02 6.04
N ASP A 16 -13.05 -4.86 4.88
CA ASP A 16 -11.81 -5.57 4.55
C ASP A 16 -10.66 -5.14 5.49
N ILE A 17 -10.58 -3.85 5.83
CA ILE A 17 -9.65 -3.34 6.84
C ILE A 17 -9.93 -4.01 8.20
N ASP A 18 -11.16 -3.99 8.68
CA ASP A 18 -11.50 -4.57 9.98
C ASP A 18 -11.23 -6.08 10.04
N ALA A 19 -11.55 -6.82 8.97
CA ALA A 19 -11.26 -8.24 8.87
C ALA A 19 -9.75 -8.51 8.93
N TYR A 20 -8.95 -7.73 8.20
CA TYR A 20 -7.50 -7.84 8.21
C TYR A 20 -6.91 -7.48 9.59
N GLU A 21 -7.31 -6.36 10.17
CA GLU A 21 -6.82 -5.93 11.47
C GLU A 21 -7.20 -6.93 12.58
N ALA A 22 -8.42 -7.48 12.55
CA ALA A 22 -8.85 -8.47 13.53
C ALA A 22 -8.04 -9.77 13.45
N ALA A 23 -7.61 -10.16 12.25
CA ALA A 23 -6.80 -11.37 12.05
C ALA A 23 -5.32 -11.17 12.44
N ASN A 24 -4.78 -9.96 12.30
CA ASN A 24 -3.33 -9.72 12.36
C ASN A 24 -2.87 -8.83 13.51
N PHE A 25 -3.76 -8.03 14.12
CA PHE A 25 -3.40 -7.09 15.18
C PHE A 25 -4.01 -7.45 16.52
N THR A 26 -3.21 -7.26 17.58
CA THR A 26 -3.67 -7.48 18.97
C THR A 26 -4.74 -6.48 19.41
N LYS A 27 -4.78 -5.30 18.78
CA LYS A 27 -5.74 -4.22 19.05
C LYS A 27 -6.26 -3.64 17.72
N PRO A 28 -7.23 -4.31 17.07
CA PRO A 28 -7.84 -3.77 15.86
C PRO A 28 -8.60 -2.48 16.16
N THR A 29 -8.63 -1.58 15.18
CA THR A 29 -9.27 -0.26 15.28
C THR A 29 -10.79 -0.37 15.35
N LYS A 30 -11.37 -1.43 14.75
CA LYS A 30 -12.82 -1.67 14.64
C LYS A 30 -13.53 -0.47 14.02
N LEU A 31 -13.05 -0.08 12.84
CA LEU A 31 -13.52 1.09 12.12
C LEU A 31 -15.01 1.03 11.85
N TRP A 32 -15.53 -0.13 11.46
CA TRP A 32 -16.94 -0.33 11.19
C TRP A 32 -17.80 -0.05 12.42
N ASP A 33 -17.48 -0.67 13.56
CA ASP A 33 -18.20 -0.47 14.82
C ASP A 33 -18.18 0.99 15.27
N ARG A 34 -17.06 1.69 15.05
CA ARG A 34 -16.92 3.11 15.37
C ARG A 34 -17.73 3.98 14.40
N LEU A 35 -17.76 3.61 13.12
CA LEU A 35 -18.48 4.32 12.07
C LEU A 35 -19.99 4.20 12.24
N VAL A 36 -20.51 3.01 12.56
CA VAL A 36 -21.94 2.80 12.82
C VAL A 36 -22.45 3.71 13.95
N LYS A 37 -21.62 3.97 14.98
CA LYS A 37 -21.98 4.85 16.11
C LYS A 37 -22.14 6.33 15.73
N VAL A 38 -21.56 6.77 14.61
CA VAL A 38 -21.68 8.17 14.16
C VAL A 38 -22.80 8.38 13.14
N LEU A 39 -23.35 7.29 12.60
CA LEU A 39 -24.52 7.32 11.72
C LEU A 39 -25.82 7.53 12.52
N PRO A 40 -26.92 7.94 11.88
CA PRO A 40 -28.22 7.96 12.53
C PRO A 40 -28.58 6.58 13.10
N GLN A 41 -29.17 6.56 14.30
CA GLN A 41 -29.51 5.32 15.03
C GLN A 41 -30.98 4.92 14.87
N SER A 42 -31.71 5.59 13.98
CA SER A 42 -33.13 5.38 13.69
C SER A 42 -33.35 5.51 12.20
N GLY A 43 -34.35 4.79 11.68
CA GLY A 43 -34.67 4.78 10.25
C GLY A 43 -33.82 3.77 9.46
N GLU A 44 -34.04 3.74 8.15
CA GLU A 44 -33.21 2.97 7.23
C GLU A 44 -31.96 3.79 6.88
N VAL A 45 -30.78 3.27 7.20
CA VAL A 45 -29.51 3.96 7.00
C VAL A 45 -28.57 3.11 6.17
N GLN A 46 -28.10 3.68 5.07
CA GLN A 46 -27.08 3.10 4.20
C GLN A 46 -25.82 3.96 4.23
N LEU A 47 -24.67 3.35 4.50
CA LEU A 47 -23.38 4.00 4.25
C LEU A 47 -23.10 4.01 2.74
N ASP A 48 -22.91 5.20 2.17
CA ASP A 48 -22.56 5.33 0.75
C ASP A 48 -21.05 5.20 0.57
N PHE A 49 -20.28 6.10 1.19
CA PHE A 49 -18.82 6.07 1.21
C PHE A 49 -18.27 7.05 2.24
N VAL A 50 -17.00 6.86 2.61
CA VAL A 50 -16.21 7.84 3.35
C VAL A 50 -15.36 8.62 2.36
N MET A 51 -15.27 9.93 2.53
CA MET A 51 -14.60 10.83 1.59
C MET A 51 -13.59 11.72 2.31
N ALA A 52 -12.39 11.82 1.75
CA ALA A 52 -11.39 12.81 2.15
C ALA A 52 -10.90 13.56 0.91
N SER A 53 -10.47 14.81 1.04
CA SER A 53 -9.71 15.49 -0.01
C SER A 53 -8.34 15.93 0.48
N THR A 54 -7.45 16.21 -0.48
CA THR A 54 -6.09 16.68 -0.22
C THR A 54 -6.01 18.09 0.37
N LEU A 55 -7.14 18.77 0.57
CA LEU A 55 -7.21 20.10 1.20
C LEU A 55 -8.03 20.15 2.49
N ASP A 56 -8.76 19.08 2.80
CA ASP A 56 -9.73 19.13 3.88
C ASP A 56 -9.07 18.87 5.24
N LYS A 57 -9.55 19.59 6.26
CA LYS A 57 -9.24 19.34 7.68
C LYS A 57 -10.20 18.34 8.33
N THR A 58 -11.11 17.79 7.54
CA THR A 58 -12.16 16.87 7.98
C THR A 58 -12.26 15.72 7.00
N VAL A 59 -12.71 14.57 7.49
CA VAL A 59 -13.18 13.46 6.65
C VAL A 59 -14.70 13.43 6.71
N ALA A 60 -15.36 13.26 5.57
CA ALA A 60 -16.81 13.24 5.46
C ALA A 60 -17.32 11.80 5.33
N VAL A 61 -18.19 11.38 6.25
CA VAL A 61 -18.94 10.13 6.14
C VAL A 61 -20.25 10.44 5.40
N ILE A 62 -20.42 9.92 4.19
CA ILE A 62 -21.60 10.13 3.36
C ILE A 62 -22.54 8.93 3.52
N TYR A 63 -23.80 9.20 3.83
CA TYR A 63 -24.80 8.17 4.07
C TYR A 63 -26.17 8.62 3.57
N THR A 64 -27.02 7.66 3.24
CA THR A 64 -28.42 7.89 2.93
C THR A 64 -29.27 7.41 4.10
N ALA A 65 -30.10 8.30 4.64
CA ALA A 65 -31.04 8.00 5.73
C ALA A 65 -32.47 8.28 5.26
N ASP A 66 -33.34 7.27 5.32
CA ASP A 66 -34.74 7.36 4.88
C ASP A 66 -34.92 7.97 3.48
N GLY A 67 -34.01 7.61 2.56
CA GLY A 67 -34.00 8.09 1.17
C GLY A 67 -33.36 9.46 0.94
N VAL A 68 -32.82 10.12 1.98
CA VAL A 68 -32.14 11.42 1.87
C VAL A 68 -30.65 11.27 2.13
N GLN A 69 -29.83 11.65 1.15
CA GLN A 69 -28.37 11.68 1.33
C GLN A 69 -27.96 12.82 2.25
N SER A 70 -27.14 12.50 3.23
CA SER A 70 -26.60 13.41 4.23
C SER A 70 -25.10 13.13 4.43
N LYS A 71 -24.44 14.03 5.17
CA LYS A 71 -23.03 13.84 5.54
C LYS A 71 -22.77 14.12 7.00
N LYS A 72 -21.77 13.45 7.54
CA LYS A 72 -21.19 13.74 8.86
C LYS A 72 -19.70 14.03 8.70
N ASP A 73 -19.30 15.25 8.99
CA ASP A 73 -17.89 15.64 8.99
C ASP A 73 -17.26 15.26 10.34
N LEU A 74 -16.08 14.66 10.29
CA LEU A 74 -15.27 14.27 11.44
C LEU A 74 -13.91 14.97 11.37
N ALA A 75 -13.45 15.53 12.49
CA ALA A 75 -12.13 16.14 12.57
C ALA A 75 -11.02 15.09 12.43
N ILE A 76 -9.94 15.45 11.71
CA ILE A 76 -8.79 14.56 11.47
C ILE A 76 -7.61 14.84 12.39
N GLU A 77 -7.63 15.94 13.15
CA GLU A 77 -6.50 16.39 13.97
C GLU A 77 -6.30 15.54 15.24
N ASP A 78 -7.35 14.85 15.71
CA ASP A 78 -7.29 14.00 16.91
C ASP A 78 -6.68 12.63 16.61
N LYS A 79 -5.38 12.47 16.92
CA LYS A 79 -4.65 11.22 16.68
C LYS A 79 -5.27 10.06 17.45
N GLY A 80 -5.71 9.04 16.71
CA GLY A 80 -6.43 7.88 17.26
C GLY A 80 -7.97 8.03 17.23
N GLY A 81 -8.47 9.24 16.94
CA GLY A 81 -9.87 9.52 16.68
C GLY A 81 -10.38 8.81 15.41
N LEU A 82 -11.70 8.65 15.29
CA LEU A 82 -12.29 7.97 14.13
C LEU A 82 -11.99 8.72 12.84
N GLY A 83 -12.11 10.06 12.87
CA GLY A 83 -11.81 10.89 11.70
C GLY A 83 -10.36 10.77 11.25
N TYR A 84 -9.40 10.69 12.18
CA TYR A 84 -7.99 10.47 11.88
C TYR A 84 -7.76 9.15 11.13
N HIS A 85 -8.27 8.03 11.64
CA HIS A 85 -8.09 6.74 10.97
C HIS A 85 -8.80 6.66 9.62
N LEU A 86 -10.04 7.13 9.55
CA LEU A 86 -10.80 7.16 8.29
C LEU A 86 -10.09 8.01 7.24
N PHE A 87 -9.52 9.15 7.65
CA PHE A 87 -8.74 9.99 6.76
C PHE A 87 -7.52 9.24 6.20
N LEU A 88 -6.70 8.63 7.07
CA LEU A 88 -5.52 7.87 6.64
C LEU A 88 -5.89 6.76 5.64
N HIS A 89 -6.92 5.96 5.94
CA HIS A 89 -7.35 4.89 5.04
C HIS A 89 -7.96 5.41 3.74
N CYS A 90 -8.68 6.54 3.75
CA CYS A 90 -9.16 7.18 2.52
C CYS A 90 -8.01 7.58 1.61
N VAL A 91 -6.97 8.22 2.13
CA VAL A 91 -5.86 8.73 1.30
C VAL A 91 -4.80 7.69 0.99
N THR A 92 -4.78 6.54 1.67
CA THR A 92 -3.81 5.45 1.46
C THR A 92 -4.46 4.13 1.08
N THR A 93 -5.12 3.45 2.02
CA THR A 93 -5.64 2.10 1.81
C THR A 93 -6.61 2.00 0.65
N ALA A 94 -7.58 2.91 0.53
CA ALA A 94 -8.57 2.89 -0.53
C ALA A 94 -7.95 2.97 -1.96
N PRO A 95 -7.10 3.95 -2.29
CA PRO A 95 -6.48 4.00 -3.62
C PRO A 95 -5.55 2.81 -3.88
N ILE A 96 -4.79 2.36 -2.88
CA ILE A 96 -3.83 1.26 -3.05
C ILE A 96 -4.55 -0.08 -3.19
N SER A 97 -5.59 -0.33 -2.39
CA SER A 97 -6.40 -1.55 -2.53
C SER A 97 -7.13 -1.57 -3.87
N ALA A 98 -7.66 -0.44 -4.32
CA ALA A 98 -8.28 -0.35 -5.63
C ALA A 98 -7.31 -0.66 -6.78
N ALA A 99 -6.05 -0.24 -6.65
CA ALA A 99 -5.02 -0.47 -7.68
C ALA A 99 -4.40 -1.87 -7.64
N LEU A 100 -4.18 -2.43 -6.44
CA LEU A 100 -3.31 -3.59 -6.24
C LEU A 100 -3.99 -4.82 -5.66
N ALA A 101 -5.10 -4.68 -4.93
CA ALA A 101 -5.67 -5.82 -4.19
C ALA A 101 -6.15 -6.94 -5.12
N GLY A 102 -6.61 -6.62 -6.32
CA GLY A 102 -7.03 -7.65 -7.30
C GLY A 102 -5.86 -8.49 -7.85
N GLN A 103 -4.64 -7.95 -7.86
CA GLN A 103 -3.46 -8.65 -8.40
C GLN A 103 -2.61 -9.29 -7.30
N TYR A 104 -2.49 -8.60 -6.16
CA TYR A 104 -1.57 -8.97 -5.09
C TYR A 104 -2.28 -9.35 -3.79
N GLY A 105 -3.61 -9.22 -3.70
CA GLY A 105 -4.39 -9.46 -2.49
C GLY A 105 -4.42 -8.24 -1.54
N PHE A 106 -5.46 -8.21 -0.69
CA PHE A 106 -5.69 -7.09 0.22
C PHE A 106 -4.57 -6.90 1.24
N ALA A 107 -4.03 -7.98 1.81
CA ALA A 107 -2.93 -7.92 2.78
C ALA A 107 -1.72 -7.13 2.26
N ASN A 108 -1.34 -7.40 1.01
CA ASN A 108 -0.21 -6.76 0.35
C ASN A 108 -0.48 -5.28 0.06
N ALA A 109 -1.70 -4.95 -0.37
CA ALA A 109 -2.13 -3.57 -0.57
C ALA A 109 -2.19 -2.79 0.75
N TYR A 110 -2.74 -3.40 1.80
CA TYR A 110 -2.85 -2.81 3.13
C TYR A 110 -1.47 -2.54 3.73
N PHE A 111 -0.51 -3.44 3.54
CA PHE A 111 0.88 -3.22 3.93
C PHE A 111 1.48 -1.94 3.30
N LEU A 112 1.40 -1.80 1.97
CA LEU A 112 1.92 -0.62 1.28
C LEU A 112 1.20 0.65 1.75
N ALA A 113 -0.10 0.56 2.03
CA ALA A 113 -0.87 1.65 2.60
C ALA A 113 -0.34 2.10 3.96
N GLN A 114 0.01 1.17 4.85
CA GLN A 114 0.60 1.50 6.15
C GLN A 114 1.95 2.21 6.00
N LYS A 115 2.81 1.76 5.06
CA LYS A 115 4.09 2.43 4.79
C LYS A 115 3.92 3.87 4.32
N LEU A 116 2.92 4.12 3.49
CA LEU A 116 2.58 5.48 3.06
C LEU A 116 1.96 6.29 4.21
N ALA A 117 1.07 5.69 5.00
CA ALA A 117 0.38 6.35 6.10
C ALA A 117 1.32 6.87 7.19
N VAL A 118 2.47 6.20 7.43
CA VAL A 118 3.49 6.67 8.39
C VAL A 118 4.00 8.08 8.06
N ASN A 119 4.05 8.44 6.77
CA ASN A 119 4.53 9.74 6.33
C ASN A 119 3.41 10.78 6.22
N VAL A 120 2.14 10.38 6.37
CA VAL A 120 0.99 11.28 6.28
C VAL A 120 0.71 11.90 7.64
N ILE A 121 0.72 13.23 7.69
CA ILE A 121 0.35 14.00 8.88
C ILE A 121 -0.99 14.69 8.60
N PRO A 122 -2.11 14.19 9.13
CA PRO A 122 -3.42 14.82 8.92
C PRO A 122 -3.41 16.28 9.38
N GLY A 123 -3.84 17.17 8.47
CA GLY A 123 -3.78 18.62 8.62
C GLY A 123 -2.59 19.28 7.90
N ASP A 124 -1.55 18.52 7.55
CA ASP A 124 -0.42 19.00 6.75
C ASP A 124 -0.49 18.44 5.32
N VAL A 125 -1.09 19.22 4.43
CA VAL A 125 -1.31 18.88 3.02
C VAL A 125 -0.02 18.60 2.25
N THR A 126 1.14 19.05 2.74
CA THR A 126 2.43 18.81 2.07
C THR A 126 2.90 17.37 2.20
N THR A 127 2.32 16.63 3.16
CA THR A 127 2.65 15.23 3.45
C THR A 127 1.74 14.24 2.73
N TYR A 128 0.72 14.72 2.02
CA TYR A 128 -0.29 13.85 1.44
C TYR A 128 0.20 13.21 0.14
N PRO A 129 -0.19 11.94 -0.12
CA PRO A 129 0.18 11.25 -1.34
C PRO A 129 -0.47 11.89 -2.58
N GLU A 130 0.31 12.03 -3.65
CA GLU A 130 -0.12 12.48 -4.97
C GLU A 130 -0.09 11.30 -5.95
N TYR A 131 -1.25 10.72 -6.22
CA TYR A 131 -1.35 9.56 -7.13
C TYR A 131 -1.33 10.01 -8.59
N VAL A 132 -0.32 9.55 -9.32
CA VAL A 132 -0.10 9.90 -10.73
C VAL A 132 -0.12 8.66 -11.61
N GLN A 133 -0.60 8.83 -12.84
CA GLN A 133 -0.64 7.74 -13.83
C GLN A 133 0.77 7.25 -14.20
N ARG A 134 1.74 8.16 -14.24
CA ARG A 134 3.14 7.86 -14.56
C ARG A 134 4.06 8.85 -13.87
N ILE A 135 5.24 8.39 -13.48
CA ILE A 135 6.32 9.27 -13.04
C ILE A 135 6.99 9.91 -14.26
N LEU A 136 7.05 11.24 -14.26
CA LEU A 136 7.67 12.04 -15.30
C LEU A 136 8.98 12.64 -14.80
N PRO A 137 9.90 13.05 -15.69
CA PRO A 137 11.14 13.73 -15.32
C PRO A 137 10.93 14.94 -14.38
N GLU A 138 9.82 15.66 -14.54
CA GLU A 138 9.46 16.84 -13.73
C GLU A 138 9.24 16.53 -12.24
N HIS A 139 9.02 15.26 -11.87
CA HIS A 139 8.85 14.86 -10.47
C HIS A 139 10.19 14.69 -9.73
N PHE A 140 11.32 14.78 -10.42
CA PHE A 140 12.64 14.67 -9.81
C PHE A 140 13.22 16.06 -9.50
N ALA A 141 13.93 16.16 -8.38
CA ALA A 141 14.50 17.42 -7.91
C ALA A 141 15.74 17.87 -8.72
N ALA A 142 16.40 16.94 -9.41
CA ALA A 142 17.59 17.16 -10.23
C ALA A 142 17.60 16.18 -11.42
N ASP A 143 18.57 16.36 -12.32
CA ASP A 143 18.83 15.40 -13.42
C ASP A 143 19.20 14.00 -12.88
N ASP A 144 19.75 13.97 -11.66
CA ASP A 144 19.90 12.75 -10.87
C ASP A 144 18.65 12.47 -10.06
N TYR A 145 18.10 11.26 -10.21
CA TYR A 145 16.93 10.80 -9.50
C TYR A 145 17.29 9.73 -8.47
N ASP A 146 16.67 9.84 -7.29
CA ASP A 146 16.72 8.87 -6.20
C ASP A 146 15.30 8.67 -5.66
N PHE A 147 14.79 7.46 -5.74
CA PHE A 147 13.43 7.14 -5.31
C PHE A 147 13.23 5.66 -4.97
N ASN A 148 12.08 5.33 -4.37
CA ASN A 148 11.79 3.98 -3.91
C ASN A 148 10.89 3.21 -4.88
N VAL A 149 11.16 1.92 -5.05
CA VAL A 149 10.24 0.97 -5.69
C VAL A 149 10.04 -0.25 -4.80
N PHE A 150 8.85 -0.83 -4.87
CA PHE A 150 8.44 -1.93 -4.00
C PHE A 150 8.16 -3.18 -4.80
N ARG A 151 8.64 -4.32 -4.31
CA ARG A 151 8.50 -5.64 -4.94
C ARG A 151 7.93 -6.63 -3.95
N PHE A 152 6.97 -7.46 -4.36
CA PHE A 152 6.55 -8.62 -3.58
C PHE A 152 7.38 -9.83 -3.98
N ALA A 153 8.04 -10.46 -3.01
CA ALA A 153 8.96 -11.57 -3.26
C ALA A 153 8.82 -12.69 -2.22
N LEU A 154 9.15 -13.89 -2.65
CA LEU A 154 9.42 -15.03 -1.78
C LEU A 154 10.83 -14.87 -1.18
N ILE A 155 10.96 -14.92 0.14
CA ILE A 155 12.22 -14.64 0.85
C ILE A 155 12.70 -15.76 1.78
N GLY A 156 12.07 -16.93 1.69
CA GLY A 156 12.48 -18.09 2.48
C GLY A 156 12.28 -19.37 1.67
N GLU A 157 13.29 -20.24 1.71
CA GLU A 157 13.22 -21.60 1.20
C GLU A 157 13.75 -22.55 2.27
N SER A 158 13.03 -23.64 2.52
CA SER A 158 13.54 -24.75 3.35
C SER A 158 14.68 -25.47 2.62
N ARG A 159 15.62 -26.06 3.36
CA ARG A 159 16.67 -26.92 2.81
C ARG A 159 16.16 -28.33 2.45
N ASP A 160 14.88 -28.60 2.66
CA ASP A 160 14.22 -29.86 2.35
C ASP A 160 13.59 -29.80 0.94
N PRO A 161 14.06 -30.62 -0.03
CA PRO A 161 13.53 -30.64 -1.39
C PRO A 161 12.08 -31.13 -1.50
N GLU A 162 11.56 -31.83 -0.50
CA GLU A 162 10.23 -32.45 -0.53
C GLU A 162 9.12 -31.49 -0.06
N TYR A 163 9.48 -30.52 0.78
CA TYR A 163 8.57 -29.50 1.32
C TYR A 163 9.25 -28.13 1.36
N THR A 164 9.27 -27.44 0.21
CA THR A 164 9.78 -26.06 0.19
C THR A 164 8.77 -25.17 0.88
N VAL A 165 9.09 -24.73 2.09
CA VAL A 165 8.21 -23.83 2.82
C VAL A 165 8.63 -22.38 2.59
N GLY A 166 7.70 -21.59 2.04
CA GLY A 166 7.92 -20.22 1.61
C GLY A 166 7.40 -19.16 2.56
N LEU A 167 8.10 -18.03 2.66
CA LEU A 167 7.64 -16.79 3.30
C LEU A 167 7.57 -15.67 2.27
N ARG A 168 6.50 -14.87 2.30
CA ARG A 168 6.36 -13.71 1.42
C ARG A 168 6.65 -12.42 2.15
N ALA A 169 7.34 -11.53 1.45
CA ALA A 169 7.67 -10.21 1.93
C ALA A 169 7.51 -9.15 0.85
N CYS A 170 7.33 -7.92 1.33
CA CYS A 170 7.50 -6.75 0.50
C CYS A 170 8.92 -6.22 0.69
N LEU A 171 9.62 -6.01 -0.44
CA LEU A 171 10.98 -5.54 -0.52
C LEU A 171 11.00 -4.11 -1.03
N ARG A 172 11.57 -3.19 -0.25
CA ARG A 172 11.91 -1.85 -0.72
C ARG A 172 13.26 -1.85 -1.41
N HIS A 173 13.30 -1.33 -2.63
CA HIS A 173 14.52 -1.07 -3.39
C HIS A 173 14.69 0.45 -3.57
N SER A 174 15.93 0.91 -3.65
CA SER A 174 16.24 2.29 -4.09
C SER A 174 16.61 2.27 -5.56
N VAL A 175 16.16 3.28 -6.30
CA VAL A 175 16.48 3.49 -7.71
C VAL A 175 17.31 4.74 -7.80
N ILE A 176 18.50 4.62 -8.40
CA ILE A 176 19.42 5.74 -8.62
C ILE A 176 19.68 5.94 -10.11
N SER A 177 19.88 7.20 -10.52
CA SER A 177 20.32 7.54 -11.87
C SER A 177 21.64 6.85 -12.22
N SER A 178 21.74 6.41 -13.48
CA SER A 178 22.96 5.78 -13.99
C SER A 178 23.06 5.95 -15.51
N ASP A 179 24.27 5.81 -16.05
CA ASP A 179 24.46 5.67 -17.49
C ASP A 179 23.99 4.28 -18.00
N GLU A 180 23.66 4.18 -19.30
CA GLU A 180 23.20 2.91 -19.91
C GLU A 180 24.14 1.73 -19.66
N GLY A 181 25.46 1.97 -19.66
CA GLY A 181 26.46 0.91 -19.43
C GLY A 181 26.48 0.35 -18.00
N MET A 182 25.88 1.06 -17.04
CA MET A 182 25.84 0.70 -15.61
C MET A 182 24.44 0.39 -15.11
N SER A 183 23.42 0.60 -15.95
CA SER A 183 22.02 0.34 -15.65
C SER A 183 21.76 -1.16 -15.49
N ASN A 184 21.06 -1.53 -14.43
CA ASN A 184 20.53 -2.89 -14.23
C ASN A 184 19.00 -2.93 -14.34
N ASN A 185 18.38 -1.83 -14.77
CA ASN A 185 16.96 -1.76 -15.05
C ASN A 185 16.61 -2.66 -16.25
N VAL A 186 15.78 -3.68 -16.02
CA VAL A 186 15.38 -4.69 -17.01
C VAL A 186 13.93 -4.53 -17.49
N ASN A 187 13.39 -3.31 -17.52
CA ASN A 187 11.97 -3.04 -17.85
C ASN A 187 10.99 -3.86 -16.97
N GLU A 188 11.37 -4.10 -15.72
CA GLU A 188 10.51 -4.75 -14.74
C GLU A 188 9.34 -3.82 -14.35
N VAL A 189 8.17 -4.41 -14.15
CA VAL A 189 6.99 -3.71 -13.63
C VAL A 189 6.97 -3.83 -12.11
N PHE A 190 6.99 -2.70 -11.42
CA PHE A 190 6.90 -2.62 -9.97
C PHE A 190 5.45 -2.37 -9.53
N PRO A 191 4.95 -3.11 -8.53
CA PRO A 191 3.65 -2.86 -7.92
C PRO A 191 3.45 -1.40 -7.50
N MET A 192 4.47 -0.78 -6.90
CA MET A 192 4.41 0.62 -6.48
C MET A 192 5.77 1.28 -6.65
N MET A 193 5.76 2.51 -7.16
CA MET A 193 6.91 3.42 -7.19
C MET A 193 6.55 4.70 -6.44
N GLN A 194 7.50 5.24 -5.67
CA GLN A 194 7.31 6.43 -4.84
C GLN A 194 8.47 7.40 -5.01
N VAL A 195 8.17 8.60 -5.51
CA VAL A 195 9.10 9.74 -5.66
C VAL A 195 8.59 10.88 -4.79
N GLY A 196 9.13 11.05 -3.58
CA GLY A 196 8.59 12.01 -2.61
C GLY A 196 7.09 11.73 -2.32
N PRO A 197 6.19 12.71 -2.54
CA PRO A 197 4.74 12.49 -2.39
C PRO A 197 4.11 11.75 -3.59
N TYR A 198 4.78 11.70 -4.74
CA TYR A 198 4.24 11.11 -5.96
C TYR A 198 4.26 9.59 -5.90
N ILE A 199 3.12 8.97 -6.16
CA ILE A 199 2.95 7.51 -6.17
C ILE A 199 2.34 7.08 -7.48
N THR A 200 2.88 6.00 -8.05
CA THR A 200 2.28 5.30 -9.19
C THR A 200 2.30 3.79 -8.96
N PHE A 201 1.41 3.09 -9.66
CA PHE A 201 1.21 1.65 -9.50
C PHE A 201 1.46 0.91 -10.81
N ASN A 202 1.89 -0.34 -10.71
CA ASN A 202 2.09 -1.24 -11.85
C ASN A 202 2.86 -0.54 -13.00
N SER A 203 3.99 0.07 -12.65
CA SER A 203 4.75 0.92 -13.56
C SER A 203 6.20 0.44 -13.66
N TYR A 204 6.86 0.78 -14.75
CA TYR A 204 8.27 0.47 -14.99
C TYR A 204 9.09 1.75 -14.96
N ILE A 205 10.38 1.60 -14.70
CA ILE A 205 11.33 2.71 -14.73
C ILE A 205 11.70 2.98 -16.19
N PRO A 206 11.37 4.14 -16.78
CA PRO A 206 11.50 4.36 -18.22
C PRO A 206 12.87 4.90 -18.65
N PHE A 207 13.87 4.85 -17.78
CA PHE A 207 15.19 5.43 -17.99
C PHE A 207 16.29 4.52 -17.39
N PRO A 208 17.56 4.67 -17.82
CA PRO A 208 18.66 3.83 -17.35
C PRO A 208 18.98 4.07 -15.87
N ALA A 209 18.79 3.07 -15.02
CA ALA A 209 18.92 3.24 -13.58
C ALA A 209 19.57 2.02 -12.92
N GLN A 210 20.20 2.25 -11.77
CA GLN A 210 20.57 1.17 -10.86
C GLN A 210 19.49 0.98 -9.81
N ILE A 211 18.95 -0.22 -9.77
CA ILE A 211 17.99 -0.71 -8.78
C ILE A 211 18.79 -1.48 -7.74
N LEU A 212 18.79 -0.97 -6.51
CA LEU A 212 19.57 -1.49 -5.41
C LEU A 212 18.64 -2.28 -4.47
N PRO A 213 18.85 -3.60 -4.34
CA PRO A 213 18.07 -4.42 -3.42
C PRO A 213 18.53 -4.24 -1.96
N PRO A 214 17.68 -4.64 -1.00
CA PRO A 214 18.10 -4.74 0.38
C PRO A 214 19.27 -5.72 0.52
N GLN A 215 20.21 -5.36 1.38
CA GLN A 215 21.42 -6.12 1.66
C GLN A 215 21.35 -6.79 3.02
N ASN A 216 22.15 -7.84 3.20
CA ASN A 216 22.26 -8.52 4.49
C ASN A 216 22.69 -7.53 5.58
N ASP A 217 22.05 -7.58 6.75
CA ASP A 217 22.35 -6.68 7.86
C ASP A 217 23.80 -6.78 8.37
N ASN A 218 24.45 -7.93 8.16
CA ASN A 218 25.86 -8.14 8.49
C ASN A 218 26.82 -7.60 7.41
N SER A 219 26.30 -7.03 6.33
CA SER A 219 27.08 -6.41 5.27
C SER A 219 27.57 -5.04 5.74
N VAL A 220 28.88 -4.79 5.65
CA VAL A 220 29.52 -3.52 6.05
C VAL A 220 29.56 -2.51 4.89
N LEU A 221 28.69 -2.67 3.90
CA LEU A 221 28.74 -1.88 2.68
C LEU A 221 28.12 -0.49 2.93
N PRO A 222 28.85 0.61 2.61
CA PRO A 222 28.36 1.97 2.82
C PRO A 222 27.02 2.28 2.14
N ILE A 223 26.69 1.54 1.07
CA ILE A 223 25.46 1.72 0.30
C ILE A 223 24.22 1.29 1.07
N ALA A 224 24.30 0.25 1.90
CA ALA A 224 23.17 -0.18 2.72
C ALA A 224 22.81 0.90 3.75
N ASP A 225 23.82 1.52 4.36
CA ASP A 225 23.63 2.58 5.34
C ASP A 225 23.15 3.89 4.71
N LYS A 226 23.74 4.28 3.56
CA LYS A 226 23.38 5.52 2.85
C LYS A 226 21.89 5.57 2.48
N TYR A 227 21.30 4.42 2.13
CA TYR A 227 19.93 4.33 1.61
C TYR A 227 18.97 3.55 2.52
N SER A 228 19.38 3.22 3.75
CA SER A 228 18.60 2.38 4.68
C SER A 228 18.13 1.06 4.04
N LEU A 229 18.99 0.44 3.24
CA LEU A 229 18.71 -0.80 2.52
C LEU A 229 19.23 -2.03 3.31
N ARG A 230 19.18 -1.99 4.64
CA ARG A 230 19.39 -3.20 5.45
C ARG A 230 18.15 -4.09 5.36
N ALA A 231 18.33 -5.41 5.35
CA ALA A 231 17.24 -6.36 5.32
C ALA A 231 16.24 -6.11 6.46
N SER A 232 16.71 -5.80 7.66
CA SER A 232 15.86 -5.45 8.82
C SER A 232 14.99 -4.21 8.61
N GLU A 233 15.36 -3.31 7.70
CA GLU A 233 14.68 -2.02 7.47
C GLU A 233 13.84 -2.01 6.20
N ALA A 234 14.30 -2.73 5.17
CA ALA A 234 13.73 -2.68 3.83
C ALA A 234 12.93 -3.95 3.46
N VAL A 235 12.99 -5.01 4.26
CA VAL A 235 12.22 -6.25 4.06
C VAL A 235 11.20 -6.40 5.18
N GLU A 236 9.93 -6.50 4.82
CA GLU A 236 8.86 -6.78 5.78
C GLU A 236 8.07 -8.02 5.40
N VAL A 237 8.01 -8.97 6.33
CA VAL A 237 7.20 -10.19 6.20
C VAL A 237 5.73 -9.80 6.34
N ILE A 238 4.99 -9.90 5.23
CA ILE A 238 3.57 -9.53 5.16
C ILE A 238 2.65 -10.72 5.47
N ASN A 239 3.18 -11.94 5.38
CA ASN A 239 2.49 -13.16 5.75
C ASN A 239 3.52 -14.17 6.28
N ASP A 240 3.38 -14.55 7.54
CA ASP A 240 4.18 -15.56 8.21
C ASP A 240 3.67 -16.99 7.95
N ARG A 241 2.49 -17.12 7.33
CA ARG A 241 1.96 -18.40 6.87
C ARG A 241 2.89 -18.96 5.81
N ARG A 242 3.43 -20.09 6.22
CA ARG A 242 4.36 -20.94 5.52
C ARG A 242 3.61 -21.73 4.46
N PHE A 243 3.72 -21.32 3.20
CA PHE A 243 3.11 -22.07 2.11
C PHE A 243 4.04 -23.19 1.65
N THR A 244 3.48 -24.34 1.31
CA THR A 244 4.27 -25.46 0.79
C THR A 244 4.31 -25.40 -0.73
N LEU A 245 5.52 -25.29 -1.26
CA LEU A 245 5.90 -25.50 -2.64
C LEU A 245 6.30 -26.96 -2.80
N SER A 246 5.46 -27.74 -3.46
CA SER A 246 5.81 -29.07 -3.91
C SER A 246 6.39 -28.98 -5.32
N VAL A 247 7.50 -29.67 -5.56
CA VAL A 247 8.08 -29.83 -6.90
C VAL A 247 7.09 -30.51 -7.85
N THR A 248 6.18 -31.33 -7.32
CA THR A 248 5.19 -32.10 -8.10
C THR A 248 3.87 -31.37 -8.29
N SER A 249 3.43 -30.52 -7.35
CA SER A 249 2.11 -29.87 -7.37
C SER A 249 2.14 -28.34 -7.34
N GLY A 250 3.32 -27.71 -7.42
CA GLY A 250 3.46 -26.25 -7.34
C GLY A 250 3.16 -25.70 -5.93
N ILE A 251 2.76 -24.42 -5.85
CA ILE A 251 2.29 -23.81 -4.60
C ILE A 251 0.94 -24.43 -4.25
N SER A 252 0.88 -25.27 -3.22
CA SER A 252 -0.37 -25.80 -2.68
C SER A 252 -0.80 -24.98 -1.47
N GLU A 253 -1.44 -23.83 -1.69
CA GLU A 253 -2.33 -23.16 -0.73
C GLU A 253 -3.45 -22.38 -1.46
N PRO A 254 -4.68 -22.35 -0.91
CA PRO A 254 -5.92 -21.99 -1.62
C PRO A 254 -6.12 -20.53 -2.01
N GLU A 255 -5.26 -19.58 -1.62
CA GLU A 255 -5.53 -18.15 -1.87
C GLU A 255 -4.52 -17.41 -2.74
N VAL A 256 -3.37 -17.99 -3.12
CA VAL A 256 -2.43 -17.21 -3.93
C VAL A 256 -1.58 -18.05 -4.87
N ALA A 257 -2.20 -18.43 -5.99
CA ALA A 257 -1.52 -18.43 -7.27
C ALA A 257 -1.87 -17.11 -7.97
N VAL A 258 -0.94 -16.15 -7.99
CA VAL A 258 -0.97 -15.12 -9.04
C VAL A 258 -0.99 -15.90 -10.35
N SER A 259 -2.07 -15.72 -11.12
CA SER A 259 -2.42 -16.43 -12.35
C SER A 259 -2.69 -17.94 -12.22
N GLN A 260 -3.75 -18.34 -11.50
CA GLN A 260 -4.63 -19.32 -12.13
C GLN A 260 -5.52 -18.52 -13.07
N SER A 261 -5.15 -18.55 -14.36
CA SER A 261 -6.02 -18.32 -15.52
C SER A 261 -6.88 -17.03 -15.44
N LEU A 262 -6.75 -16.06 -16.33
CA LEU A 262 -7.31 -16.21 -17.70
C LEU A 262 -8.25 -17.42 -17.81
N ASP A 263 -9.19 -17.54 -16.88
CA ASP A 263 -10.20 -18.59 -16.90
C ASP A 263 -11.17 -18.16 -17.98
N LEU A 264 -10.92 -18.74 -19.15
CA LEU A 264 -11.98 -19.27 -19.99
C LEU A 264 -13.12 -18.27 -20.25
N MET A 265 -12.82 -17.25 -21.06
CA MET A 265 -13.65 -16.84 -22.19
C MET A 265 -12.79 -16.38 -23.36
#